data_AF-Q05UL0-F1
#
_entry.id   AF-Q05UL0-F1
#
_cell.length_a   1.000
_cell.length_b   1.000
_cell.length_c   1.000
_cell.angle_alpha   90.00
_cell.angle_beta   90.00
_cell.angle_gamma   90.00
#
_symmetry.space_group_name_H-M   'P 1'
#
loop_
_entity.id
_entity.type
_entity.pdbx_description
1 polymer ?
#
loop_
_entity_poly.entity_id
_entity_poly.type
_entity_poly.pdbx_seq_one_letter_code
_entity_poly.pdbx_strand_id
1 'polypeptide(L)'
;MAATIYLHWTATGYDWIRPGHYHSIITGDGRVHRLHSYGVDLPAHTWGRNSNSIALACACMGGQPDPWSQPPSAEQLEGLCQETAAIARSWGWDADAITIARVMTHAEAASNRDGRIMHDNYGPMLWGGTGERWDLWQLERNGSHDGGEQLRERIRTLLNNPASSTAAPPATAVSDASALRFKRTSHMRVRGDELEVAIDAAGLSWARVADLLNRYGISYSWDSAQQRVLIGSLDVAPTYRPDGIQASVGWPLFEMVLQSREAPVILRGILRPDTSNGTPRAWCRVLEFAEEFGISVQYTPFSLGELRGG
;
A
#
# COMPACT_ATOMS: atom_id res chain seq x y z
N MET A 1 11.20 -19.83 5.64
CA MET A 1 9.89 -19.65 6.31
C MET A 1 8.88 -19.25 5.25
N ALA A 2 7.58 -19.52 5.43
CA ALA A 2 6.57 -18.97 4.53
C ALA A 2 6.51 -17.45 4.72
N ALA A 3 6.11 -16.70 3.70
CA ALA A 3 5.83 -15.27 3.86
C ALA A 3 4.65 -15.11 4.83
N THR A 4 4.69 -14.08 5.68
CA THR A 4 3.64 -13.80 6.67
C THR A 4 3.28 -12.32 6.65
N ILE A 5 1.98 -12.04 6.76
CA ILE A 5 1.43 -10.69 6.91
C ILE A 5 1.04 -10.51 8.38
N TYR A 6 1.67 -9.54 9.04
CA TYR A 6 1.35 -9.15 10.40
C TYR A 6 0.45 -7.92 10.41
N LEU A 7 -0.65 -8.00 11.17
CA LEU A 7 -1.66 -6.97 11.28
C LEU A 7 -1.54 -6.28 12.65
N HIS A 8 -1.52 -4.96 12.64
CA HIS A 8 -1.23 -4.13 13.81
C HIS A 8 -2.24 -2.99 13.98
N TRP A 9 -2.16 -2.31 15.11
CA TRP A 9 -2.46 -0.89 15.19
C TRP A 9 -1.19 -0.12 15.56
N THR A 10 -1.26 1.19 15.49
CA THR A 10 -0.12 2.07 15.79
C THR A 10 -0.11 2.61 17.22
N ALA A 11 -1.24 2.52 17.95
CA ALA A 11 -1.46 3.19 19.23
C ALA A 11 -1.32 4.73 19.14
N THR A 12 -1.87 5.31 18.08
CA THR A 12 -1.80 6.74 17.75
C THR A 12 -3.16 7.30 17.28
N GLY A 13 -3.18 8.58 16.91
CA GLY A 13 -4.31 9.21 16.24
C GLY A 13 -4.61 8.62 14.86
N TYR A 14 -5.83 8.87 14.37
CA TYR A 14 -6.34 8.41 13.07
C TYR A 14 -5.60 8.91 11.83
N ASP A 15 -4.82 9.97 11.98
CA ASP A 15 -4.06 10.66 10.93
C ASP A 15 -2.57 10.32 10.96
N TRP A 16 -2.12 9.47 11.87
CA TRP A 16 -0.71 9.17 12.03
C TRP A 16 -0.18 8.35 10.86
N ILE A 17 0.81 8.89 10.17
CA ILE A 17 1.54 8.24 9.09
C ILE A 17 3.03 8.46 9.34
N ARG A 18 3.80 7.37 9.54
CA ARG A 18 5.25 7.47 9.74
C ARG A 18 5.98 6.28 9.13
N PRO A 19 6.99 6.51 8.26
CA PRO A 19 7.82 5.44 7.72
C PRO A 19 8.72 4.81 8.80
N GLY A 20 9.26 3.64 8.49
CA GLY A 20 10.26 2.90 9.26
C GLY A 20 9.69 1.78 10.13
N HIS A 21 8.38 1.82 10.43
CA HIS A 21 7.74 0.86 11.35
C HIS A 21 6.89 -0.19 10.62
N TYR A 22 6.04 0.25 9.71
CA TYR A 22 5.09 -0.61 8.99
C TYR A 22 5.24 -0.41 7.50
N HIS A 23 4.95 -1.46 6.72
CA HIS A 23 4.97 -1.36 5.28
C HIS A 23 3.83 -0.48 4.79
N SER A 24 2.66 -0.63 5.41
CA SER A 24 1.51 0.22 5.15
C SER A 24 0.78 0.62 6.41
N ILE A 25 0.21 1.81 6.39
CA ILE A 25 -0.64 2.36 7.44
C ILE A 25 -1.99 2.72 6.85
N ILE A 26 -3.07 2.36 7.55
CA ILE A 26 -4.44 2.66 7.17
C ILE A 26 -4.99 3.76 8.10
N THR A 27 -5.25 4.95 7.56
CA THR A 27 -5.80 6.09 8.31
C THR A 27 -7.26 5.88 8.68
N GLY A 28 -7.80 6.69 9.59
CA GLY A 28 -9.16 6.54 10.13
C GLY A 28 -10.28 6.51 9.08
N ASP A 29 -10.04 7.08 7.91
CA ASP A 29 -10.94 7.09 6.75
C ASP A 29 -10.77 5.86 5.81
N GLY A 30 -9.95 4.88 6.21
CA GLY A 30 -9.72 3.63 5.48
C GLY A 30 -8.69 3.72 4.36
N ARG A 31 -8.03 4.88 4.16
CA ARG A 31 -7.03 5.05 3.08
C ARG A 31 -5.72 4.34 3.42
N VAL A 32 -5.16 3.64 2.44
CA VAL A 32 -3.91 2.90 2.61
C VAL A 32 -2.73 3.76 2.15
N HIS A 33 -1.80 4.01 3.07
CA HIS A 33 -0.50 4.66 2.87
C HIS A 33 0.59 3.60 2.84
N ARG A 34 1.16 3.33 1.66
CA ARG A 34 2.27 2.38 1.50
C ARG A 34 3.57 3.13 1.62
N LEU A 35 4.34 2.80 2.64
CA LEU A 35 5.53 3.54 3.04
C LEU A 35 6.82 2.85 2.57
N HIS A 36 6.79 1.51 2.54
CA HIS A 36 7.89 0.65 2.13
C HIS A 36 7.41 -0.44 1.20
N SER A 37 8.27 -0.86 0.28
CA SER A 37 7.97 -1.96 -0.62
C SER A 37 7.71 -3.26 0.17
N TYR A 38 6.70 -4.02 -0.23
CA TYR A 38 6.43 -5.36 0.35
C TYR A 38 7.49 -6.41 0.01
N GLY A 39 8.53 -6.05 -0.76
CA GLY A 39 9.65 -6.91 -1.09
C GLY A 39 10.88 -6.75 -0.18
N VAL A 40 10.80 -5.94 0.88
CA VAL A 40 11.89 -5.77 1.86
C VAL A 40 11.44 -6.18 3.26
N ASP A 41 12.40 -6.53 4.11
CA ASP A 41 12.13 -6.74 5.54
C ASP A 41 12.31 -5.40 6.30
N LEU A 42 11.35 -5.07 7.16
CA LEU A 42 11.48 -3.94 8.09
C LEU A 42 12.03 -4.41 9.45
N PRO A 43 12.85 -3.61 10.14
CA PRO A 43 13.63 -4.11 11.26
C PRO A 43 12.83 -4.38 12.55
N ALA A 44 11.66 -3.77 12.74
CA ALA A 44 11.04 -3.71 14.07
C ALA A 44 9.51 -3.51 14.07
N HIS A 45 8.73 -4.46 13.55
CA HIS A 45 7.26 -4.47 13.71
C HIS A 45 6.75 -5.62 14.60
N THR A 46 7.32 -6.82 14.46
CA THR A 46 6.91 -8.02 15.20
C THR A 46 8.15 -8.73 15.74
N TRP A 47 8.36 -8.65 17.06
CA TRP A 47 9.55 -9.19 17.71
C TRP A 47 9.78 -10.67 17.36
N GLY A 48 11.01 -11.00 16.93
CA GLY A 48 11.40 -12.35 16.52
C GLY A 48 10.79 -12.85 15.20
N ARG A 49 10.04 -12.02 14.47
CA ARG A 49 9.22 -12.45 13.32
C ARG A 49 9.31 -11.55 12.08
N ASN A 50 10.20 -10.56 12.08
CA ASN A 50 10.30 -9.53 11.02
C ASN A 50 10.84 -10.01 9.66
N SER A 51 11.48 -11.18 9.60
CA SER A 51 12.10 -11.67 8.36
C SER A 51 11.12 -12.42 7.48
N ASN A 52 11.19 -12.15 6.17
CA ASN A 52 10.27 -12.69 5.17
C ASN A 52 8.81 -12.43 5.56
N SER A 53 8.54 -11.19 5.99
CA SER A 53 7.24 -10.78 6.48
C SER A 53 6.96 -9.33 6.16
N ILE A 54 5.68 -8.98 6.11
CA ILE A 54 5.23 -7.60 5.98
C ILE A 54 4.33 -7.21 7.14
N ALA A 55 4.15 -5.91 7.32
CA ALA A 55 3.40 -5.35 8.43
C ALA A 55 2.44 -4.27 7.94
N LEU A 56 1.16 -4.45 8.25
CA LEU A 56 0.08 -3.50 7.94
C LEU A 56 -0.52 -3.03 9.26
N ALA A 57 -0.74 -1.73 9.42
CA ALA A 57 -1.23 -1.16 10.67
C ALA A 57 -2.41 -0.22 10.47
N CYS A 58 -3.43 -0.30 11.33
CA CYS A 58 -4.43 0.77 11.44
C CYS A 58 -3.89 1.90 12.33
N ALA A 59 -3.95 3.14 11.84
CA ALA A 59 -3.65 4.33 12.63
C ALA A 59 -4.75 4.55 13.68
N CYS A 60 -4.69 3.94 14.85
CA CYS A 60 -5.74 4.03 15.88
C CYS A 60 -5.19 3.65 17.25
N MET A 61 -6.08 3.57 18.26
CA MET A 61 -5.78 3.23 19.65
C MET A 61 -4.91 4.25 20.40
N GLY A 62 -4.80 5.49 19.88
CA GLY A 62 -4.08 6.59 20.53
C GLY A 62 -4.87 7.38 21.57
N GLY A 63 -6.06 6.91 21.91
CA GLY A 63 -6.92 7.54 22.91
C GLY A 63 -6.25 7.66 24.29
N GLN A 64 -6.49 8.77 25.00
CA GLN A 64 -5.97 9.02 26.35
C GLN A 64 -7.08 9.58 27.26
N PRO A 65 -7.24 9.08 28.51
CA PRO A 65 -6.47 8.00 29.14
C PRO A 65 -6.86 6.60 28.66
N ASP A 66 -7.92 6.49 27.85
CA ASP A 66 -8.45 5.21 27.36
C ASP A 66 -8.19 5.04 25.85
N PRO A 67 -7.35 4.07 25.43
CA PRO A 67 -7.06 3.76 24.03
C PRO A 67 -8.33 3.55 23.18
N TRP A 68 -9.35 2.96 23.78
CA TRP A 68 -10.63 2.66 23.12
C TRP A 68 -11.51 3.88 22.88
N SER A 69 -11.06 5.09 23.22
CA SER A 69 -11.68 6.33 22.74
C SER A 69 -11.36 6.61 21.27
N GLN A 70 -10.39 5.90 20.70
CA GLN A 70 -10.09 5.91 19.26
C GLN A 70 -9.93 4.45 18.75
N PRO A 71 -11.00 3.64 18.75
CA PRO A 71 -10.96 2.25 18.29
C PRO A 71 -10.62 2.16 16.79
N PRO A 72 -10.23 0.99 16.25
CA PRO A 72 -10.19 0.80 14.80
C PRO A 72 -11.56 1.14 14.19
N SER A 73 -11.60 2.00 13.16
CA SER A 73 -12.84 2.29 12.44
C SER A 73 -13.24 1.14 11.51
N ALA A 74 -14.51 1.12 11.08
CA ALA A 74 -14.98 0.11 10.11
C ALA A 74 -14.20 0.25 8.79
N GLU A 75 -13.97 1.49 8.36
CA GLU A 75 -13.23 1.85 7.16
C GLU A 75 -11.77 1.40 7.25
N GLN A 76 -11.14 1.53 8.42
CA GLN A 76 -9.80 1.02 8.67
C GLN A 76 -9.72 -0.50 8.54
N LEU A 77 -10.64 -1.21 9.18
CA LEU A 77 -10.68 -2.67 9.13
C LEU A 77 -10.96 -3.17 7.70
N GLU A 78 -11.81 -2.47 6.95
CA GLU A 78 -12.05 -2.74 5.54
C GLU A 78 -10.79 -2.53 4.70
N GLY A 79 -10.15 -1.36 4.83
CA GLY A 79 -8.91 -1.03 4.12
C GLY A 79 -7.78 -2.02 4.44
N LEU A 80 -7.64 -2.42 5.70
CA LEU A 80 -6.69 -3.45 6.15
C LEU A 80 -6.95 -4.80 5.48
N CYS A 81 -8.21 -5.25 5.44
CA CYS A 81 -8.58 -6.53 4.81
C CYS A 81 -8.40 -6.48 3.29
N GLN A 82 -8.81 -5.39 2.64
CA GLN A 82 -8.64 -5.18 1.19
C GLN A 82 -7.17 -5.17 0.81
N GLU A 83 -6.33 -4.50 1.60
CA GLU A 83 -4.89 -4.46 1.36
C GLU A 83 -4.26 -5.85 1.51
N THR A 84 -4.62 -6.55 2.58
CA THR A 84 -4.13 -7.91 2.84
C THR A 84 -4.55 -8.86 1.72
N ALA A 85 -5.80 -8.77 1.24
CA ALA A 85 -6.28 -9.57 0.12
C ALA A 85 -5.55 -9.23 -1.19
N ALA A 86 -5.26 -7.96 -1.45
CA ALA A 86 -4.51 -7.54 -2.64
C ALA A 86 -3.08 -8.10 -2.63
N ILE A 87 -2.40 -8.08 -1.49
CA ILE A 87 -1.08 -8.69 -1.33
C ILE A 87 -1.16 -10.21 -1.49
N ALA A 88 -2.14 -10.86 -0.86
CA ALA A 88 -2.34 -12.30 -1.00
C ALA A 88 -2.45 -12.68 -2.50
N ARG A 89 -3.28 -11.97 -3.27
CA ARG A 89 -3.40 -12.19 -4.72
C ARG A 89 -2.07 -11.98 -5.46
N SER A 90 -1.31 -10.94 -5.14
CA SER A 90 -0.03 -10.69 -5.81
C SER A 90 1.01 -11.77 -5.51
N TRP A 91 0.90 -12.43 -4.36
CA TRP A 91 1.71 -13.60 -3.98
C TRP A 91 1.14 -14.93 -4.47
N GLY A 92 0.04 -14.92 -5.21
CA GLY A 92 -0.64 -16.13 -5.71
C GLY A 92 -1.34 -16.93 -4.62
N TRP A 93 -1.68 -16.31 -3.50
CA TRP A 93 -2.45 -16.92 -2.42
C TRP A 93 -3.96 -16.85 -2.71
N ASP A 94 -4.65 -17.96 -2.47
CA ASP A 94 -6.10 -18.08 -2.50
C ASP A 94 -6.69 -17.96 -1.07
N ALA A 95 -8.00 -18.17 -0.93
CA ALA A 95 -8.65 -18.10 0.38
C ALA A 95 -8.13 -19.18 1.36
N ASP A 96 -7.80 -20.37 0.88
CA ASP A 96 -7.29 -21.47 1.70
C ASP A 96 -5.90 -21.15 2.28
N ALA A 97 -5.14 -20.31 1.58
CA ALA A 97 -3.88 -19.79 2.07
C ALA A 97 -4.03 -18.83 3.27
N ILE A 98 -5.22 -18.27 3.54
CA ILE A 98 -5.44 -17.32 4.64
C ILE A 98 -5.64 -18.06 5.95
N THR A 99 -4.51 -18.47 6.53
CA THR A 99 -4.40 -19.21 7.79
C THR A 99 -3.63 -18.40 8.82
N ILE A 100 -3.69 -18.83 10.09
CA ILE A 100 -2.91 -18.24 11.16
C ILE A 100 -1.39 -18.33 10.93
N ALA A 101 -0.89 -19.21 10.06
CA ALA A 101 0.54 -19.26 9.74
C ALA A 101 0.97 -18.18 8.72
N ARG A 102 0.02 -17.55 8.04
CA ARG A 102 0.26 -16.62 6.91
C ARG A 102 -0.31 -15.23 7.15
N VAL A 103 -1.37 -15.09 7.95
CA VAL A 103 -1.96 -13.81 8.35
C VAL A 103 -2.25 -13.83 9.84
N MET A 104 -1.54 -13.00 10.59
CA MET A 104 -1.62 -12.95 12.06
C MET A 104 -1.79 -11.52 12.55
N THR A 105 -2.54 -11.33 13.62
CA THR A 105 -2.43 -10.08 14.39
C THR A 105 -1.15 -10.09 15.24
N HIS A 106 -0.68 -8.92 15.69
CA HIS A 106 0.42 -8.88 16.65
C HIS A 106 0.05 -9.61 17.93
N ALA A 107 -1.20 -9.53 18.41
CA ALA A 107 -1.64 -10.30 19.58
C ALA A 107 -1.41 -11.81 19.40
N GLU A 108 -1.76 -12.35 18.23
CA GLU A 108 -1.58 -13.78 17.91
C GLU A 108 -0.10 -14.15 17.79
N ALA A 109 0.70 -13.29 17.14
CA ALA A 109 2.12 -13.48 16.95
C ALA A 109 2.88 -13.43 18.29
N ALA A 110 2.56 -12.44 19.14
CA ALA A 110 3.08 -12.27 20.50
C ALA A 110 2.80 -13.47 21.41
N SER A 111 1.72 -14.20 21.11
CA SER A 111 1.29 -15.38 21.86
C SER A 111 1.67 -16.70 21.21
N ASN A 112 2.50 -16.69 20.15
CA ASN A 112 2.91 -17.89 19.42
C ASN A 112 1.73 -18.79 18.98
N ARG A 113 0.59 -18.18 18.61
CA ARG A 113 -0.66 -18.90 18.33
C ARG A 113 -0.61 -19.78 17.08
N ASP A 114 0.37 -19.56 16.22
CA ASP A 114 0.70 -20.41 15.07
C ASP A 114 1.46 -21.69 15.46
N GLY A 115 1.72 -21.91 16.75
CA GLY A 115 2.45 -23.07 17.27
C GLY A 115 3.98 -22.93 17.19
N ARG A 116 4.49 -21.82 16.67
CA ARG A 116 5.94 -21.55 16.60
C ARG A 116 6.38 -20.82 17.87
N ILE A 117 7.16 -21.48 18.72
CA ILE A 117 7.72 -20.86 19.93
C ILE A 117 8.93 -20.01 19.53
N MET A 118 8.69 -18.72 19.25
CA MET A 118 9.73 -17.79 18.78
C MET A 118 10.35 -16.93 19.91
N HIS A 119 9.61 -16.77 21.00
CA HIS A 119 9.92 -15.91 22.15
C HIS A 119 8.96 -16.26 23.30
N ASP A 120 9.22 -15.74 24.50
CA ASP A 120 8.25 -15.81 25.60
C ASP A 120 6.93 -15.12 25.20
N ASN A 121 5.82 -15.54 25.81
CA ASN A 121 4.50 -15.02 25.49
C ASN A 121 4.33 -13.60 26.07
N TYR A 122 4.41 -12.59 25.22
CA TYR A 122 4.14 -11.18 25.57
C TYR A 122 2.78 -10.67 25.06
N GLY A 123 1.92 -11.60 24.65
CA GLY A 123 0.59 -11.29 24.17
C GLY A 123 -0.44 -11.05 25.28
N PRO A 124 -1.75 -11.07 24.97
CA PRO A 124 -2.81 -10.84 25.94
C PRO A 124 -2.72 -11.73 27.18
N MET A 125 -2.98 -11.16 28.36
CA MET A 125 -2.98 -11.90 29.63
C MET A 125 -3.95 -13.07 29.64
N LEU A 126 -5.10 -12.95 28.98
CA LEU A 126 -6.07 -14.04 28.86
C LEU A 126 -5.52 -15.25 28.08
N TRP A 127 -4.52 -15.02 27.22
CA TRP A 127 -3.79 -16.07 26.51
C TRP A 127 -2.52 -16.51 27.25
N GLY A 128 -2.36 -16.12 28.52
CA GLY A 128 -1.22 -16.48 29.37
C GLY A 128 0.05 -15.65 29.10
N GLY A 129 -0.07 -14.52 28.42
CA GLY A 129 1.05 -13.59 28.19
C GLY A 129 1.15 -12.49 29.24
N THR A 130 2.13 -11.62 29.09
CA THR A 130 2.40 -10.49 29.98
C THR A 130 1.60 -9.21 29.65
N GLY A 131 0.89 -9.17 28.51
CA GLY A 131 -0.08 -8.13 28.15
C GLY A 131 0.46 -6.95 27.34
N GLU A 132 1.72 -6.97 26.92
CA GLU A 132 2.37 -5.85 26.23
C GLU A 132 1.88 -5.65 24.80
N ARG A 133 1.44 -6.72 24.12
CA ARG A 133 0.88 -6.64 22.77
C ARG A 133 -0.46 -7.34 22.68
N TRP A 134 -1.48 -6.56 22.35
CA TRP A 134 -2.85 -7.03 22.21
C TRP A 134 -3.49 -6.49 20.93
N ASP A 135 -2.66 -6.06 19.97
CA ASP A 135 -3.09 -5.50 18.69
C ASP A 135 -4.06 -6.42 17.97
N LEU A 136 -5.22 -5.85 17.65
CA LEU A 136 -6.34 -6.49 16.95
C LEU A 136 -6.77 -7.81 17.61
N TRP A 137 -6.53 -7.96 18.91
CA TRP A 137 -7.10 -9.04 19.73
C TRP A 137 -8.63 -8.94 19.76
N GLN A 138 -9.12 -7.72 19.91
CA GLN A 138 -10.51 -7.30 19.73
C GLN A 138 -10.55 -6.23 18.63
N LEU A 139 -11.58 -6.25 17.79
CA LEU A 139 -11.77 -5.25 16.74
C LEU A 139 -12.63 -4.07 17.18
N GLU A 140 -13.34 -4.23 18.29
CA GLU A 140 -14.23 -3.23 18.89
C GLU A 140 -14.21 -3.36 20.41
N ARG A 141 -14.63 -2.29 21.09
CA ARG A 141 -14.63 -2.23 22.55
C ARG A 141 -15.52 -3.35 23.11
N ASN A 142 -14.98 -4.14 24.03
CA ASN A 142 -15.66 -5.29 24.64
C ASN A 142 -16.11 -6.35 23.62
N GLY A 143 -15.54 -6.35 22.41
CA GLY A 143 -15.83 -7.35 21.39
C GLY A 143 -15.21 -8.71 21.71
N SER A 144 -15.41 -9.67 20.81
CA SER A 144 -14.84 -11.01 20.94
C SER A 144 -13.30 -11.00 20.85
N HIS A 145 -12.68 -11.92 21.59
CA HIS A 145 -11.22 -12.10 21.71
C HIS A 145 -10.61 -12.89 20.54
N ASP A 146 -11.18 -12.77 19.35
CA ASP A 146 -10.86 -13.54 18.14
C ASP A 146 -10.68 -12.63 16.91
N GLY A 147 -10.27 -11.37 17.12
CA GLY A 147 -10.16 -10.37 16.06
C GLY A 147 -9.31 -10.82 14.86
N GLY A 148 -8.25 -11.61 15.09
CA GLY A 148 -7.46 -12.21 14.02
C GLY A 148 -8.25 -13.17 13.13
N GLU A 149 -9.14 -13.99 13.69
CA GLU A 149 -9.98 -14.89 12.89
C GLU A 149 -11.07 -14.11 12.14
N GLN A 150 -11.67 -13.12 12.78
CA GLN A 150 -12.62 -12.23 12.11
C GLN A 150 -12.00 -11.53 10.90
N LEU A 151 -10.76 -11.04 11.02
CA LEU A 151 -10.03 -10.42 9.91
C LEU A 151 -9.70 -11.43 8.80
N ARG A 152 -9.19 -12.62 9.15
CA ARG A 152 -8.93 -13.68 8.17
C ARG A 152 -10.20 -14.06 7.39
N GLU A 153 -11.34 -14.16 8.05
CA GLU A 153 -12.60 -14.49 7.38
C GLU A 153 -13.05 -13.41 6.39
N ARG A 154 -12.90 -12.13 6.75
CA ARG A 154 -13.14 -11.01 5.83
C ARG A 154 -12.21 -11.07 4.62
N ILE A 155 -10.93 -11.38 4.83
CA ILE A 155 -9.94 -11.52 3.76
C ILE A 155 -10.29 -12.70 2.84
N ARG A 156 -10.63 -13.88 3.38
CA ARG A 156 -11.10 -15.04 2.59
C ARG A 156 -12.32 -14.69 1.75
N THR A 157 -13.27 -13.97 2.33
CA THR A 157 -14.48 -13.49 1.63
C THR A 157 -14.10 -12.60 0.44
N LEU A 158 -13.17 -11.66 0.62
CA LEU A 158 -12.69 -10.80 -0.47
C LEU A 158 -11.95 -11.58 -1.56
N LEU A 159 -11.19 -12.62 -1.20
CA LEU A 159 -10.51 -13.47 -2.17
C LEU A 159 -11.49 -14.33 -2.99
N ASN A 160 -12.56 -14.83 -2.37
CA ASN A 160 -13.58 -15.64 -3.02
C ASN A 160 -14.58 -14.81 -3.85
N ASN A 161 -14.85 -13.56 -3.46
CA ASN A 161 -15.79 -12.66 -4.15
C ASN A 161 -15.07 -11.40 -4.66
N PRO A 162 -14.32 -11.49 -5.77
CA PRO A 162 -13.60 -10.35 -6.33
C PRO A 162 -14.54 -9.20 -6.75
N ALA A 163 -15.81 -9.50 -7.08
CA ALA A 163 -16.82 -8.50 -7.46
C ALA A 163 -17.29 -7.59 -6.30
N SER A 164 -17.07 -8.00 -5.05
CA SER A 164 -17.31 -7.15 -3.87
C SER A 164 -16.07 -6.36 -3.45
N SER A 165 -14.93 -6.61 -4.10
CA SER A 165 -13.69 -5.87 -3.86
C SER A 165 -13.58 -4.74 -4.86
N THR A 166 -13.32 -3.53 -4.39
CA THR A 166 -12.89 -2.42 -5.25
C THR A 166 -11.46 -2.63 -5.78
N ALA A 167 -10.81 -3.77 -5.49
CA ALA A 167 -9.43 -4.08 -5.86
C ALA A 167 -9.35 -5.04 -7.06
N ALA A 168 -8.54 -4.65 -8.05
CA ALA A 168 -8.47 -5.17 -9.41
C ALA A 168 -8.31 -6.71 -9.54
N PRO A 169 -8.96 -7.32 -10.57
CA PRO A 169 -8.74 -8.72 -10.97
C PRO A 169 -7.42 -8.90 -11.77
N PRO A 170 -6.98 -10.16 -12.01
CA PRO A 170 -5.85 -10.44 -12.89
C PRO A 170 -6.11 -9.98 -14.33
N ALA A 171 -5.03 -9.83 -15.12
CA ALA A 171 -4.89 -9.03 -16.34
C ALA A 171 -5.74 -9.41 -17.58
N THR A 172 -6.91 -10.01 -17.43
CA THR A 172 -7.81 -10.34 -18.56
C THR A 172 -9.25 -10.00 -18.23
N ALA A 173 -9.81 -9.07 -19.01
CA ALA A 173 -11.18 -8.54 -19.01
C ALA A 173 -11.52 -7.52 -17.90
N VAL A 174 -11.11 -6.26 -18.11
CA VAL A 174 -11.64 -5.10 -17.37
C VAL A 174 -12.92 -4.63 -18.06
N SER A 175 -14.08 -5.05 -17.55
CA SER A 175 -15.39 -4.47 -17.92
C SER A 175 -16.07 -3.80 -16.73
N ASP A 176 -15.29 -3.15 -15.85
CA ASP A 176 -15.86 -2.44 -14.70
C ASP A 176 -16.28 -1.02 -15.07
N ALA A 177 -17.55 -0.69 -14.81
CA ALA A 177 -18.09 0.66 -15.01
C ALA A 177 -17.41 1.69 -14.09
N SER A 178 -16.79 1.25 -12.99
CA SER A 178 -16.16 2.04 -11.93
C SER A 178 -14.66 2.32 -12.13
N ALA A 179 -13.97 1.57 -12.99
CA ALA A 179 -12.52 1.75 -13.19
C ALA A 179 -12.19 3.13 -13.77
N LEU A 180 -11.06 3.70 -13.36
CA LEU A 180 -10.57 4.99 -13.83
C LEU A 180 -10.51 5.03 -15.37
N ARG A 181 -11.08 6.09 -15.96
CA ARG A 181 -11.12 6.28 -17.41
C ARG A 181 -10.34 7.51 -17.81
N PHE A 182 -9.43 7.34 -18.77
CA PHE A 182 -8.89 8.47 -19.52
C PHE A 182 -9.96 8.93 -20.52
N LYS A 183 -10.38 10.19 -20.39
CA LYS A 183 -11.45 10.80 -21.19
C LYS A 183 -10.93 11.35 -22.52
N ARG A 184 -9.71 11.88 -22.52
CA ARG A 184 -9.06 12.45 -23.71
C ARG A 184 -7.55 12.36 -23.59
N THR A 185 -6.90 12.41 -24.74
CA THR A 185 -5.47 12.72 -24.85
C THR A 185 -5.30 14.23 -24.97
N SER A 186 -4.19 14.73 -24.44
CA SER A 186 -3.76 16.13 -24.50
C SER A 186 -2.24 16.16 -24.63
N HIS A 187 -1.69 17.34 -24.83
CA HIS A 187 -0.25 17.55 -24.76
C HIS A 187 0.06 18.61 -23.71
N MET A 188 1.24 18.50 -23.11
CA MET A 188 1.79 19.51 -22.20
C MET A 188 3.28 19.71 -22.46
N ARG A 189 3.83 20.83 -21.99
CA ARG A 189 5.27 21.07 -22.06
C ARG A 189 5.99 20.45 -20.88
N VAL A 190 7.08 19.73 -21.14
CA VAL A 190 7.99 19.18 -20.15
C VAL A 190 9.41 19.50 -20.60
N ARG A 191 10.10 20.38 -19.86
CA ARG A 191 11.40 20.94 -20.24
C ARG A 191 11.41 21.60 -21.62
N GLY A 192 10.34 22.33 -21.93
CA GLY A 192 10.17 23.05 -23.21
C GLY A 192 9.63 22.20 -24.36
N ASP A 193 9.77 20.88 -24.30
CA ASP A 193 9.30 19.95 -25.32
C ASP A 193 7.88 19.45 -25.05
N GLU A 194 7.20 19.03 -26.11
CA GLU A 194 5.86 18.44 -26.03
C GLU A 194 5.91 17.01 -25.49
N LEU A 195 4.97 16.69 -24.60
CA LEU A 195 4.73 15.35 -24.04
C LEU A 195 3.23 15.04 -24.12
N GLU A 196 2.89 13.87 -24.65
CA GLU A 196 1.52 13.36 -24.66
C GLU A 196 1.11 12.96 -23.23
N VAL A 197 -0.08 13.39 -22.82
CA VAL A 197 -0.70 13.04 -21.54
C VAL A 197 -2.14 12.63 -21.72
N ALA A 198 -2.61 11.74 -20.86
CA ALA A 198 -4.00 11.38 -20.78
C ALA A 198 -4.68 12.17 -19.65
N ILE A 199 -5.90 12.65 -19.90
CA ILE A 199 -6.69 13.39 -18.91
C ILE A 199 -7.85 12.51 -18.45
N ASP A 200 -7.97 12.31 -17.14
CA ASP A 200 -9.07 11.54 -16.56
C ASP A 200 -10.36 12.35 -16.39
N ALA A 201 -11.39 11.73 -15.82
CA ALA A 201 -12.69 12.37 -15.58
C ALA A 201 -12.64 13.50 -14.54
N ALA A 202 -11.65 13.50 -13.64
CA ALA A 202 -11.43 14.55 -12.64
C ALA A 202 -10.53 15.69 -13.19
N GLY A 203 -10.06 15.59 -14.43
CA GLY A 203 -9.17 16.56 -15.05
C GLY A 203 -7.70 16.38 -14.65
N LEU A 204 -7.34 15.28 -13.98
CA LEU A 204 -5.95 15.01 -13.63
C LEU A 204 -5.19 14.50 -14.86
N SER A 205 -3.94 14.97 -14.98
CA SER A 205 -3.04 14.56 -16.07
C SER A 205 -2.25 13.31 -15.66
N TRP A 206 -2.19 12.35 -16.57
CA TRP A 206 -1.48 11.08 -16.45
C TRP A 206 -0.50 10.94 -17.60
N ALA A 207 0.72 10.47 -17.30
CA ALA A 207 1.73 10.20 -18.31
C ALA A 207 2.33 8.81 -18.10
N ARG A 208 2.94 8.28 -19.17
CA ARG A 208 3.77 7.08 -19.05
C ARG A 208 4.97 7.39 -18.19
N VAL A 209 5.23 6.53 -17.22
CA VAL A 209 6.33 6.68 -16.27
C VAL A 209 7.67 6.73 -16.98
N ALA A 210 7.87 5.84 -17.96
CA ALA A 210 9.09 5.77 -18.75
C ALA A 210 9.38 7.11 -19.48
N ASP A 211 8.36 7.75 -20.04
CA ASP A 211 8.53 8.99 -20.80
C ASP A 211 8.97 10.14 -19.90
N LEU A 212 8.39 10.24 -18.70
CA LEU A 212 8.79 11.21 -17.68
C LEU A 212 10.22 10.94 -17.19
N LEU A 213 10.53 9.72 -16.78
CA LEU A 213 11.87 9.35 -16.28
C LEU A 213 12.95 9.60 -17.33
N ASN A 214 12.70 9.22 -18.58
CA ASN A 214 13.62 9.46 -19.70
C ASN A 214 13.83 10.95 -19.94
N ARG A 215 12.77 11.78 -19.86
CA ARG A 215 12.86 13.24 -20.06
C ARG A 215 13.75 13.94 -19.04
N TYR A 216 13.77 13.42 -17.81
CA TYR A 216 14.58 13.93 -16.72
C TYR A 216 15.93 13.19 -16.56
N GLY A 217 16.25 12.23 -17.44
CA GLY A 217 17.50 11.46 -17.36
C GLY A 217 17.60 10.62 -16.08
N ILE A 218 16.48 10.29 -15.45
CA ILE A 218 16.43 9.50 -14.23
C ILE A 218 16.64 8.03 -14.60
N SER A 219 17.65 7.39 -14.00
CA SER A 219 17.91 5.97 -14.24
C SER A 219 16.90 5.08 -13.52
N TYR A 220 16.36 4.10 -14.23
CA TYR A 220 15.38 3.15 -13.68
C TYR A 220 15.47 1.76 -14.30
N SER A 221 14.91 0.78 -13.61
CA SER A 221 14.68 -0.57 -14.13
C SER A 221 13.28 -1.07 -13.78
N TRP A 222 12.67 -1.85 -14.66
CA TRP A 222 11.39 -2.52 -14.41
C TRP A 222 11.60 -3.90 -13.79
N ASP A 223 10.97 -4.14 -12.64
CA ASP A 223 10.84 -5.45 -12.02
C ASP A 223 9.45 -6.01 -12.36
N SER A 224 9.41 -6.94 -13.32
CA SER A 224 8.17 -7.56 -13.77
C SER A 224 7.57 -8.53 -12.77
N ALA A 225 8.39 -9.11 -11.87
CA ALA A 225 7.92 -10.09 -10.91
C ALA A 225 7.08 -9.42 -9.82
N GLN A 226 7.47 -8.21 -9.41
CA GLN A 226 6.78 -7.46 -8.35
C GLN A 226 6.02 -6.24 -8.86
N GLN A 227 5.97 -6.02 -10.18
CA GLN A 227 5.34 -4.86 -10.80
C GLN A 227 5.87 -3.54 -10.24
N ARG A 228 7.20 -3.35 -10.29
CA ARG A 228 7.85 -2.16 -9.72
C ARG A 228 8.74 -1.44 -10.71
N VAL A 229 8.81 -0.13 -10.56
CA VAL A 229 9.86 0.70 -11.17
C VAL A 229 10.88 1.00 -10.07
N LEU A 230 12.08 0.46 -10.22
CA LEU A 230 13.19 0.72 -9.32
C LEU A 230 13.91 1.97 -9.80
N ILE A 231 13.96 3.01 -8.98
CA ILE A 231 14.68 4.25 -9.25
C ILE A 231 16.07 4.15 -8.62
N GLY A 232 17.10 4.48 -9.40
CA GLY A 232 18.46 4.58 -8.87
C GLY A 232 18.55 5.57 -7.72
N SER A 233 19.62 5.52 -6.92
CA SER A 233 19.78 6.38 -5.74
C SER A 233 19.84 7.86 -6.15
N LEU A 234 18.68 8.50 -6.15
CA LEU A 234 18.49 9.95 -6.13
C LEU A 234 18.05 10.34 -4.72
N ASP A 235 18.42 11.54 -4.27
CA ASP A 235 17.95 12.12 -3.00
C ASP A 235 16.46 12.52 -3.11
N VAL A 236 15.59 11.54 -3.33
CA VAL A 236 14.13 11.69 -3.29
C VAL A 236 13.69 11.39 -1.86
N ALA A 237 12.91 12.31 -1.27
CA ALA A 237 12.27 12.10 0.02
C ALA A 237 10.76 11.88 -0.22
N PRO A 238 10.27 10.63 -0.16
CA PRO A 238 8.88 10.35 -0.46
C PRO A 238 7.91 11.12 0.43
N THR A 239 6.88 11.69 -0.17
CA THR A 239 5.94 12.55 0.57
C THR A 239 4.78 11.79 1.20
N TYR A 240 4.58 10.51 0.85
CA TYR A 240 3.55 9.61 1.39
C TYR A 240 2.14 10.21 1.39
N ARG A 241 1.79 10.83 0.27
CA ARG A 241 0.66 11.72 0.12
C ARG A 241 -0.67 11.17 0.67
N PRO A 242 -1.50 12.02 1.31
CA PRO A 242 -2.87 11.71 1.68
C PRO A 242 -3.69 11.16 0.49
N ASP A 243 -3.53 11.77 -0.68
CA ASP A 243 -4.31 11.51 -1.89
C ASP A 243 -3.70 10.45 -2.81
N GLY A 244 -2.76 9.63 -2.32
CA GLY A 244 -2.14 8.54 -3.09
C GLY A 244 -3.15 7.59 -3.75
N ILE A 245 -2.79 7.02 -4.90
CA ILE A 245 -3.66 6.14 -5.68
C ILE A 245 -4.01 4.88 -4.86
N GLN A 246 -5.31 4.58 -4.78
CA GLN A 246 -5.87 3.45 -4.03
C GLN A 246 -6.23 2.29 -4.96
N ALA A 247 -6.37 1.08 -4.41
CA ALA A 247 -6.77 -0.11 -5.18
C ALA A 247 -8.14 0.06 -5.86
N SER A 248 -9.01 0.89 -5.28
CA SER A 248 -10.33 1.27 -5.78
C SER A 248 -10.35 1.96 -7.14
N VAL A 249 -9.18 2.32 -7.69
CA VAL A 249 -9.06 2.91 -9.04
C VAL A 249 -9.40 1.91 -10.16
N GLY A 250 -9.51 0.61 -9.84
CA GLY A 250 -9.96 -0.42 -10.78
C GLY A 250 -8.92 -0.88 -11.81
N TRP A 251 -7.64 -0.59 -11.59
CA TRP A 251 -6.52 -1.06 -12.40
C TRP A 251 -5.46 -1.74 -11.52
N PRO A 252 -4.72 -2.73 -12.04
CA PRO A 252 -3.52 -3.21 -11.36
C PRO A 252 -2.57 -2.05 -11.09
N LEU A 253 -1.90 -2.07 -9.95
CA LEU A 253 -1.05 -0.97 -9.51
C LEU A 253 0.41 -1.36 -9.64
N PHE A 254 1.27 -0.39 -9.95
CA PHE A 254 2.71 -0.54 -9.81
C PHE A 254 3.22 0.39 -8.72
N GLU A 255 4.38 0.06 -8.16
CA GLU A 255 5.09 0.90 -7.19
C GLU A 255 6.37 1.45 -7.81
N MET A 256 6.64 2.73 -7.58
CA MET A 256 7.93 3.32 -7.84
C MET A 256 8.70 3.39 -6.52
N VAL A 257 9.87 2.76 -6.45
CA VAL A 257 10.61 2.60 -5.19
C VAL A 257 12.07 3.02 -5.37
N LEU A 258 12.66 3.58 -4.31
CA LEU A 258 14.10 3.83 -4.29
C LEU A 258 14.86 2.52 -4.09
N GLN A 259 15.96 2.34 -4.82
CA GLN A 259 16.91 1.25 -4.60
C GLN A 259 17.74 1.47 -3.32
N SER A 260 17.10 1.28 -2.16
CA SER A 260 17.75 1.31 -0.85
C SER A 260 17.32 0.11 -0.01
N ARG A 261 17.97 -0.10 1.14
CA ARG A 261 17.64 -1.20 2.06
C ARG A 261 16.19 -1.16 2.54
N GLU A 262 15.67 0.05 2.78
CA GLU A 262 14.28 0.25 3.26
C GLU A 262 13.28 0.35 2.11
N ALA A 263 13.76 0.41 0.86
CA ALA A 263 12.97 0.52 -0.37
C ALA A 263 11.69 1.36 -0.23
N PRO A 264 11.81 2.65 0.18
CA PRO A 264 10.64 3.47 0.40
C PRO A 264 9.89 3.68 -0.91
N VAL A 265 8.56 3.69 -0.83
CA VAL A 265 7.69 3.92 -1.98
C VAL A 265 7.65 5.42 -2.26
N ILE A 266 8.11 5.83 -3.45
CA ILE A 266 8.09 7.21 -3.91
C ILE A 266 6.68 7.59 -4.32
N LEU A 267 6.10 6.83 -5.26
CA LEU A 267 4.76 7.03 -5.76
C LEU A 267 4.17 5.73 -6.25
N ARG A 268 2.88 5.78 -6.56
CA ARG A 268 2.17 4.67 -7.19
C ARG A 268 1.60 5.12 -8.52
N GLY A 269 1.25 4.14 -9.32
CA GLY A 269 0.48 4.39 -10.52
C GLY A 269 -0.28 3.16 -10.96
N ILE A 270 -0.88 3.25 -12.13
CA ILE A 270 -1.69 2.18 -12.70
C ILE A 270 -0.91 1.48 -13.82
N LEU A 271 -1.15 0.18 -13.96
CA LEU A 271 -0.77 -0.59 -15.12
C LEU A 271 -1.97 -0.68 -16.04
N ARG A 272 -1.85 -0.06 -17.20
CA ARG A 272 -2.90 -0.05 -18.21
C ARG A 272 -2.37 -0.62 -19.52
N PRO A 273 -3.07 -1.58 -20.16
CA PRO A 273 -2.66 -2.11 -21.45
C PRO A 273 -2.68 -1.01 -22.51
N ASP A 274 -1.65 -0.99 -23.35
CA ASP A 274 -1.60 -0.16 -24.55
C ASP A 274 -2.71 -0.61 -25.52
N THR A 275 -3.45 0.34 -26.09
CA THR A 275 -4.55 0.06 -27.01
C THR A 275 -4.08 -0.59 -28.30
N SER A 276 -2.81 -0.43 -28.67
CA SER A 276 -2.25 -0.93 -29.93
C SER A 276 -1.80 -2.40 -29.86
N ASN A 277 -1.26 -2.85 -28.72
CA ASN A 277 -0.63 -4.18 -28.62
C ASN A 277 -0.96 -4.92 -27.31
N GLY A 278 -1.80 -4.36 -26.45
CA GLY A 278 -2.21 -4.98 -25.18
C GLY A 278 -1.14 -5.04 -24.10
N THR A 279 0.08 -4.56 -24.35
CA THR A 279 1.17 -4.62 -23.38
C THR A 279 0.89 -3.66 -22.22
N PRO A 280 0.91 -4.11 -20.95
CA PRO A 280 0.75 -3.22 -19.81
C PRO A 280 1.83 -2.13 -19.80
N ARG A 281 1.41 -0.88 -19.65
CA ARG A 281 2.27 0.29 -19.47
C ARG A 281 2.00 0.91 -18.11
N ALA A 282 3.06 1.37 -17.45
CA ALA A 282 3.00 2.08 -16.19
C ALA A 282 2.65 3.56 -16.41
N TRP A 283 1.60 4.04 -15.75
CA TRP A 283 1.12 5.42 -15.79
C TRP A 283 1.04 6.01 -14.39
N CYS A 284 1.55 7.23 -14.20
CA CYS A 284 1.43 7.97 -12.94
C CYS A 284 0.74 9.32 -13.16
N ARG A 285 0.22 9.91 -12.08
CA ARG A 285 -0.24 11.30 -12.10
C ARG A 285 0.96 12.22 -12.29
N VAL A 286 0.85 13.15 -13.23
CA VAL A 286 1.98 14.01 -13.63
C VAL A 286 2.37 14.98 -12.52
N LEU A 287 1.39 15.58 -11.84
CA LEU A 287 1.65 16.51 -10.73
C LEU A 287 2.34 15.80 -9.55
N GLU A 288 1.86 14.60 -9.21
CA GLU A 288 2.47 13.76 -8.17
C GLU A 288 3.92 13.43 -8.50
N PHE A 289 4.20 12.97 -9.73
CA PHE A 289 5.57 12.75 -10.19
C PHE A 289 6.42 14.02 -10.04
N ALA A 290 5.90 15.18 -10.45
CA ALA A 290 6.65 16.42 -10.34
C ALA A 290 6.98 16.78 -8.89
N GLU A 291 6.04 16.60 -7.97
CA GLU A 291 6.24 16.94 -6.56
C GLU A 291 7.22 15.97 -5.87
N GLU A 292 7.12 14.66 -6.13
CA GLU A 292 8.04 13.66 -5.57
C GLU A 292 9.48 13.88 -6.05
N PHE A 293 9.67 14.23 -7.32
CA PHE A 293 11.01 14.47 -7.88
C PHE A 293 11.48 15.94 -7.76
N GLY A 294 10.74 16.78 -7.03
CA GLY A 294 11.12 18.18 -6.84
C GLY A 294 11.17 18.99 -8.14
N ILE A 295 10.36 18.67 -9.13
CA ILE A 295 10.29 19.34 -10.42
C ILE A 295 9.44 20.62 -10.29
N SER A 296 9.90 21.71 -10.92
CA SER A 296 9.13 22.95 -11.00
C SER A 296 7.86 22.80 -11.85
N VAL A 297 6.75 23.38 -11.38
CA VAL A 297 5.43 23.27 -12.02
C VAL A 297 4.90 24.67 -12.33
N GLN A 298 4.36 24.85 -13.53
CA GLN A 298 3.56 26.02 -13.91
C GLN A 298 2.13 25.54 -14.21
N TYR A 299 1.10 26.35 -13.92
CA TYR A 299 -0.30 25.95 -14.09
C TYR A 299 -1.00 26.62 -15.28
N THR A 300 -0.39 27.63 -15.90
CA THR A 300 -1.00 28.43 -16.97
C THR A 300 -0.02 28.67 -18.13
N PRO A 301 0.11 27.73 -19.10
CA PRO A 301 -0.52 26.40 -19.11
C PRO A 301 0.18 25.42 -18.16
N PHE A 302 -0.51 24.32 -17.81
CA PHE A 302 0.09 23.25 -16.99
C PHE A 302 1.33 22.67 -17.69
N SER A 303 2.50 22.82 -17.07
CA SER A 303 3.78 22.39 -17.62
C SER A 303 4.80 22.10 -16.54
N LEU A 304 5.78 21.26 -16.88
CA LEU A 304 6.88 20.88 -16.00
C LEU A 304 8.19 21.53 -16.48
N GLY A 305 8.92 22.14 -15.55
CA GLY A 305 10.23 22.75 -15.78
C GLY A 305 11.37 21.85 -15.34
N GLU A 306 12.42 22.45 -14.77
CA GLU A 306 13.63 21.77 -14.30
C GLU A 306 13.45 21.13 -12.91
N LEU A 307 14.33 20.18 -12.60
CA LEU A 307 14.52 19.59 -11.26
C LEU A 307 15.06 20.67 -10.31
N ARG A 308 14.51 20.79 -9.10
CA ARG A 308 15.05 21.68 -8.08
C ARG A 308 16.41 21.14 -7.62
N GLY A 309 17.45 21.98 -7.73
CA GLY A 309 18.81 21.64 -7.32
C GLY A 309 19.70 21.07 -8.43
N GLY A 310 19.22 21.04 -9.68
CA GLY A 310 20.02 20.80 -10.89
C GLY A 310 20.40 22.09 -11.61
#